data_AF-A0A9J7EPP2-F1
#
_entry.id   AF-A0A9J7EPP2-F1
#
_cell.length_a   1.000
_cell.length_b   1.000
_cell.length_c   1.000
_cell.angle_alpha   90.00
_cell.angle_beta   90.00
_cell.angle_gamma   90.00
#
_symmetry.space_group_name_H-M   'P 1'
#
loop_
_entity.id
_entity.type
_entity.pdbx_description
1 polymer ?
#
loop_
_entity_poly.entity_id
_entity_poly.type
_entity_poly.pdbx_seq_one_letter_code
_entity_poly.pdbx_strand_id
1 'polypeptide(L)'
;MKKTKTKKTRFTAAPLSTQVDYCNIRGLHGNLNAVHQHLETAKPTLLFLTETQISCPADISYLNYPGYKLEHNFLRRAGVCLYVREDVCCRRLRHVEDRDLSILWVRVDYGGHTRIYACLYRSYSGDRETTRLFEHLQLTTDRIIEQYPFAELVILGDFNAHHTEWLSSRSTDCAGRCAHEFALAYGFSQLVHSPTRIPDIENHTSSILDLLLTQRPDGYSISVDAPLGSSDHCLIRTLAPCARQNPPRPTNLRRMWQYKSADWDGLREYYASYPWRQLCFASEDSDTCAAAVSEAILAGMENFIPNSLINHNC
;
A
#
# COMPACT_ATOMS: atom_id res chain seq x y z
N MET A 1 56.86 -4.67 -24.74
CA MET A 1 56.13 -3.47 -24.25
C MET A 1 54.63 -3.73 -24.30
N LYS A 2 53.98 -3.59 -23.14
CA LYS A 2 52.54 -3.47 -22.80
C LYS A 2 51.49 -4.20 -23.66
N LYS A 3 51.00 -5.34 -23.15
CA LYS A 3 49.68 -5.91 -23.50
C LYS A 3 48.58 -5.00 -22.93
N THR A 4 47.86 -4.31 -23.80
CA THR A 4 46.69 -3.49 -23.46
C THR A 4 45.52 -4.42 -23.12
N LYS A 5 45.17 -4.51 -21.83
CA LYS A 5 43.90 -5.12 -21.39
C LYS A 5 42.78 -4.14 -21.73
N THR A 6 41.98 -4.45 -22.74
CA THR A 6 40.69 -3.80 -22.98
C THR A 6 39.75 -4.13 -21.83
N LYS A 7 39.54 -3.17 -20.92
CA LYS A 7 38.44 -3.21 -19.95
C LYS A 7 37.14 -3.21 -20.77
N LYS A 8 36.46 -4.36 -20.85
CA LYS A 8 35.04 -4.40 -21.20
C LYS A 8 34.31 -3.65 -20.10
N THR A 9 33.96 -2.40 -20.35
CA THR A 9 32.94 -1.68 -19.59
C THR A 9 31.64 -2.47 -19.77
N ARG A 10 31.24 -3.20 -18.72
CA ARG A 10 29.88 -3.69 -18.58
C ARG A 10 29.00 -2.44 -18.55
N PHE A 11 28.32 -2.15 -19.67
CA PHE A 11 27.15 -1.30 -19.63
C PHE A 11 26.13 -2.03 -18.77
N THR A 12 26.02 -1.66 -17.50
CA THR A 12 24.86 -1.98 -16.67
C THR A 12 23.70 -1.24 -17.30
N ALA A 13 22.86 -1.96 -18.06
CA ALA A 13 21.57 -1.42 -18.47
C ALA A 13 20.85 -0.89 -17.22
N ALA A 14 20.32 0.33 -17.29
CA ALA A 14 19.50 0.86 -16.22
C ALA A 14 18.42 -0.19 -15.86
N PRO A 15 18.15 -0.42 -14.57
CA PRO A 15 17.06 -1.31 -14.20
C PRO A 15 15.80 -0.82 -14.93
N LEU A 16 15.12 -1.74 -15.61
CA LEU A 16 13.79 -1.46 -16.14
C LEU A 16 12.96 -1.01 -14.92
N SER A 17 12.33 0.15 -14.99
CA SER A 17 11.43 0.63 -13.94
C SER A 17 10.03 0.79 -14.52
N THR A 18 9.03 0.50 -13.70
CA THR A 18 7.63 0.73 -14.04
C THR A 18 7.26 2.11 -13.51
N GLN A 19 6.91 3.03 -14.40
CA GLN A 19 6.37 4.32 -14.00
C GLN A 19 4.90 4.16 -13.62
N VAL A 20 4.59 4.42 -12.35
CA VAL A 20 3.25 4.44 -11.77
C VAL A 20 2.99 5.85 -11.26
N ASP A 21 2.00 6.50 -11.84
CA ASP A 21 1.62 7.86 -11.46
C ASP A 21 0.28 7.84 -10.74
N TYR A 22 0.11 8.74 -9.77
CA TYR A 22 -1.10 8.86 -8.98
C TYR A 22 -1.43 10.33 -8.72
N CYS A 23 -2.71 10.71 -8.80
CA CYS A 23 -3.17 12.06 -8.44
C CYS A 23 -4.64 12.03 -8.00
N ASN A 24 -4.97 12.74 -6.90
CA ASN A 24 -6.35 13.16 -6.68
C ASN A 24 -6.69 14.27 -7.68
N ILE A 25 -7.62 14.00 -8.61
CA ILE A 25 -7.87 14.88 -9.75
C ILE A 25 -8.94 15.94 -9.47
N ARG A 26 -9.59 15.90 -8.31
CA ARG A 26 -10.66 16.83 -7.89
C ARG A 26 -11.67 17.15 -9.00
N GLY A 27 -12.18 16.09 -9.64
CA GLY A 27 -13.12 16.17 -10.76
C GLY A 27 -12.46 15.93 -12.12
N LEU A 28 -12.65 14.74 -12.67
CA LEU A 28 -12.00 14.32 -13.91
C LEU A 28 -12.47 15.12 -15.13
N HIS A 29 -13.75 15.51 -15.18
CA HIS A 29 -14.28 16.28 -16.32
C HIS A 29 -13.57 17.62 -16.55
N GLY A 30 -13.29 18.38 -15.48
CA GLY A 30 -12.63 19.67 -15.59
C GLY A 30 -11.15 19.56 -15.95
N ASN A 31 -10.52 18.46 -15.57
CA ASN A 31 -9.08 18.23 -15.71
C ASN A 31 -8.70 17.24 -16.82
N LEU A 32 -9.66 16.81 -17.63
CA LEU A 32 -9.47 15.76 -18.64
C LEU A 32 -8.36 16.08 -19.64
N ASN A 33 -8.29 17.33 -20.12
CA ASN A 33 -7.24 17.75 -21.05
C ASN A 33 -5.84 17.61 -20.44
N ALA A 34 -5.68 17.95 -19.15
CA ALA A 34 -4.43 17.81 -18.45
C ALA A 34 -4.06 16.32 -18.26
N VAL A 35 -5.04 15.47 -17.96
CA VAL A 35 -4.85 14.02 -17.87
C VAL A 35 -4.41 13.45 -19.23
N HIS A 36 -5.08 13.80 -20.32
CA HIS A 36 -4.73 13.34 -21.66
C HIS A 36 -3.34 13.83 -22.09
N GLN A 37 -3.01 15.10 -21.80
CA GLN A 37 -1.67 15.62 -22.05
C GLN A 37 -0.60 14.86 -21.25
N HIS A 38 -0.88 14.51 -20.00
CA HIS A 38 0.03 13.69 -19.19
C HIS A 38 0.21 12.28 -19.77
N LEU A 39 -0.87 11.63 -20.20
CA LEU A 39 -0.80 10.33 -20.88
C LEU A 39 0.03 10.40 -22.17
N GLU A 40 -0.09 11.48 -22.94
CA GLU A 40 0.70 11.66 -24.17
C GLU A 40 2.18 11.90 -23.90
N THR A 41 2.50 12.72 -22.89
CA THR A 41 3.86 13.22 -22.69
C THR A 41 4.69 12.32 -21.79
N ALA A 42 4.14 11.94 -20.62
CA ALA A 42 4.84 11.12 -19.64
C ALA A 42 4.71 9.62 -19.93
N LYS A 43 3.66 9.21 -20.66
CA LYS A 43 3.37 7.81 -21.03
C LYS A 43 3.53 6.82 -19.85
N PRO A 44 2.92 7.11 -18.68
CA PRO A 44 3.05 6.25 -17.52
C PRO A 44 2.54 4.84 -17.82
N THR A 45 3.06 3.84 -17.11
CA THR A 45 2.58 2.46 -17.26
C THR A 45 1.19 2.31 -16.64
N LEU A 46 0.99 2.95 -15.49
CA LEU A 46 -0.26 3.05 -14.76
C LEU A 46 -0.46 4.51 -14.33
N LEU A 47 -1.65 5.06 -14.53
CA LEU A 47 -2.07 6.34 -13.95
C LEU A 47 -3.34 6.14 -13.14
N PHE A 48 -3.21 6.22 -11.81
CA PHE A 48 -4.32 6.13 -10.87
C PHE A 48 -4.87 7.53 -10.57
N LEU A 49 -6.20 7.68 -10.61
CA LEU A 49 -6.86 8.93 -10.26
C LEU A 49 -7.95 8.69 -9.21
N THR A 50 -7.99 9.55 -8.19
CA THR A 50 -9.05 9.61 -7.17
C THR A 50 -9.85 10.89 -7.31
N GLU A 51 -11.02 10.97 -6.67
CA GLU A 51 -12.03 12.02 -6.86
C GLU A 51 -12.34 12.30 -8.33
N THR A 52 -12.66 11.24 -9.08
CA THR A 52 -13.15 11.42 -10.45
C THR A 52 -14.47 12.22 -10.48
N GLN A 53 -15.30 12.08 -9.43
CA GLN A 53 -16.60 12.73 -9.22
C GLN A 53 -17.63 12.49 -10.35
N ILE A 54 -17.42 11.45 -11.16
CA ILE A 54 -18.32 11.09 -12.25
C ILE A 54 -19.48 10.27 -11.68
N SER A 55 -20.71 10.67 -12.00
CA SER A 55 -21.93 9.98 -11.57
C SER A 55 -22.54 9.23 -12.75
N CYS A 56 -22.66 7.90 -12.66
CA CYS A 56 -23.39 7.04 -13.60
C CYS A 56 -23.34 7.53 -15.07
N PRO A 57 -22.15 7.53 -15.71
CA PRO A 57 -22.02 8.13 -17.03
C PRO A 57 -22.79 7.29 -18.06
N ALA A 58 -23.63 7.96 -18.87
CA ALA A 58 -24.33 7.32 -19.98
C ALA A 58 -23.38 6.97 -21.14
N ASP A 59 -22.31 7.75 -21.29
CA ASP A 59 -21.22 7.53 -22.23
C ASP A 59 -19.90 7.79 -21.50
N ILE A 60 -18.90 6.93 -21.71
CA ILE A 60 -17.54 7.07 -21.18
C ILE A 60 -16.51 7.20 -22.30
N SER A 61 -16.93 7.25 -23.56
CA SER A 61 -16.05 7.26 -24.72
C SER A 61 -15.07 8.44 -24.72
N TYR A 62 -15.52 9.60 -24.21
CA TYR A 62 -14.71 10.81 -24.09
C TYR A 62 -13.55 10.67 -23.10
N LEU A 63 -13.59 9.68 -22.19
CA LEU A 63 -12.49 9.36 -21.27
C LEU A 63 -11.46 8.45 -21.90
N ASN A 64 -11.71 7.86 -23.08
CA ASN A 64 -10.76 6.95 -23.68
C ASN A 64 -9.55 7.72 -24.24
N TYR A 65 -8.36 7.16 -24.03
CA TYR A 65 -7.13 7.67 -24.61
C TYR A 65 -6.41 6.57 -25.41
N PRO A 66 -5.98 6.82 -26.67
CA PRO A 66 -5.32 5.80 -27.48
C PRO A 66 -4.09 5.19 -26.79
N GLY A 67 -3.97 3.86 -26.83
CA GLY A 67 -2.87 3.14 -26.18
C GLY A 67 -3.07 2.92 -24.69
N TYR A 68 -4.23 3.29 -24.13
CA TYR A 68 -4.59 3.09 -22.74
C TYR A 68 -5.97 2.46 -22.58
N LYS A 69 -6.04 1.45 -21.71
CA LYS A 69 -7.28 0.86 -21.21
C LYS A 69 -7.71 1.57 -19.93
N LEU A 70 -8.97 1.96 -19.85
CA LEU A 70 -9.58 2.56 -18.67
C LEU A 70 -10.29 1.49 -17.81
N GLU A 71 -9.94 1.43 -16.52
CA GLU A 71 -10.71 0.73 -15.49
C GLU A 71 -11.23 1.76 -14.47
N HIS A 72 -12.46 1.62 -13.98
CA HIS A 72 -13.05 2.64 -13.13
C HIS A 72 -14.06 2.12 -12.10
N ASN A 73 -14.14 2.80 -10.97
CA ASN A 73 -15.22 2.73 -9.99
C ASN A 73 -15.73 4.16 -9.76
N PHE A 74 -16.66 4.61 -10.61
CA PHE A 74 -17.14 5.98 -10.60
C PHE A 74 -18.24 6.15 -9.55
N LEU A 75 -18.07 7.16 -8.70
CA LEU A 75 -18.99 7.50 -7.63
C LEU A 75 -19.18 9.02 -7.57
N ARG A 76 -20.41 9.44 -7.28
CA ARG A 76 -20.73 10.87 -7.12
C ARG A 76 -19.95 11.44 -5.94
N ARG A 77 -19.27 12.58 -6.12
CA ARG A 77 -18.40 13.23 -5.11
C ARG A 77 -17.23 12.36 -4.61
N ALA A 78 -16.90 11.29 -5.33
CA ALA A 78 -15.86 10.35 -4.95
C ALA A 78 -15.36 9.61 -6.21
N GLY A 79 -14.98 8.34 -6.07
CA GLY A 79 -14.71 7.46 -7.19
C GLY A 79 -13.27 7.50 -7.68
N VAL A 80 -12.84 6.38 -8.24
CA VAL A 80 -11.47 6.13 -8.67
C VAL A 80 -11.44 5.60 -10.09
N CYS A 81 -10.35 5.89 -10.81
CA CYS A 81 -10.07 5.22 -12.08
C CYS A 81 -8.58 4.96 -12.27
N LEU A 82 -8.29 4.14 -13.26
CA LEU A 82 -6.96 3.73 -13.65
C LEU A 82 -6.88 3.72 -15.17
N TYR A 83 -5.92 4.47 -15.71
CA TYR A 83 -5.44 4.29 -17.07
C TYR A 83 -4.26 3.32 -17.06
N VAL A 84 -4.39 2.22 -17.79
CA VAL A 84 -3.36 1.19 -17.96
C VAL A 84 -2.87 1.22 -19.39
N ARG A 85 -1.56 1.29 -19.61
CA ARG A 85 -1.01 1.20 -20.96
C ARG A 85 -1.32 -0.18 -21.58
N GLU A 86 -1.70 -0.22 -22.86
CA GLU A 86 -2.22 -1.44 -23.52
C GLU A 86 -1.23 -2.61 -23.60
N ASP A 87 0.07 -2.35 -23.52
CA ASP A 87 1.14 -3.36 -23.50
C ASP A 87 1.33 -4.03 -22.11
N VAL A 88 0.55 -3.62 -21.12
CA VAL A 88 0.63 -4.11 -19.74
C VAL A 88 -0.45 -5.16 -19.49
N CYS A 89 -0.04 -6.32 -18.97
CA CYS A 89 -1.00 -7.32 -18.50
C CYS A 89 -1.62 -6.85 -17.19
N CYS A 90 -2.85 -6.36 -17.24
CA CYS A 90 -3.60 -5.89 -16.07
C CYS A 90 -4.96 -6.58 -15.97
N ARG A 91 -5.28 -7.10 -14.78
CA ARG A 91 -6.56 -7.71 -14.45
C ARG A 91 -7.15 -7.05 -13.21
N ARG A 92 -8.37 -6.52 -13.34
CA ARG A 92 -9.13 -6.01 -12.20
C ARG A 92 -9.69 -7.12 -11.33
N LEU A 93 -9.54 -6.99 -10.01
CA LEU A 93 -9.95 -7.94 -8.99
C LEU A 93 -11.30 -7.53 -8.39
N ARG A 94 -12.33 -7.44 -9.22
CA ARG A 94 -13.69 -6.97 -8.83
C ARG A 94 -14.35 -7.76 -7.69
N HIS A 95 -13.93 -8.99 -7.46
CA HIS A 95 -14.48 -9.89 -6.44
C HIS A 95 -14.08 -9.52 -5.01
N VAL A 96 -13.07 -8.67 -4.83
CA VAL A 96 -12.68 -8.12 -3.53
C VAL A 96 -13.12 -6.67 -3.33
N GLU A 97 -13.70 -6.01 -4.34
CA GLU A 97 -14.14 -4.61 -4.23
C GLU A 97 -15.54 -4.51 -3.58
N ASP A 98 -15.74 -3.53 -2.69
CA ASP A 98 -17.08 -3.07 -2.26
C ASP A 98 -17.54 -1.94 -3.20
N ARG A 99 -18.79 -2.02 -3.69
CA ARG A 99 -19.36 -1.05 -4.64
C ARG A 99 -19.63 0.32 -4.03
N ASP A 100 -19.81 0.39 -2.71
CA ASP A 100 -20.08 1.64 -2.00
C ASP A 100 -18.78 2.37 -1.64
N LEU A 101 -17.66 1.66 -1.64
CA LEU A 101 -16.35 2.21 -1.33
C LEU A 101 -15.66 2.69 -2.61
N SER A 102 -14.97 3.83 -2.52
CA SER A 102 -14.15 4.33 -3.62
C SER A 102 -12.80 3.60 -3.64
N ILE A 103 -12.83 2.32 -3.98
CA ILE A 103 -11.65 1.47 -4.07
C ILE A 103 -11.64 0.69 -5.39
N LEU A 104 -10.44 0.40 -5.89
CA LEU A 104 -10.20 -0.45 -7.05
C LEU A 104 -8.96 -1.31 -6.82
N TRP A 105 -9.07 -2.61 -7.10
CA TRP A 105 -7.98 -3.57 -6.96
C TRP A 105 -7.57 -4.10 -8.33
N VAL A 106 -6.28 -4.07 -8.64
CA VAL A 106 -5.75 -4.62 -9.90
C VAL A 106 -4.51 -5.46 -9.67
N ARG A 107 -4.45 -6.59 -10.35
CA ARG A 107 -3.23 -7.36 -10.55
C ARG A 107 -2.56 -6.88 -11.83
N VAL A 108 -1.29 -6.54 -11.74
CA VAL A 108 -0.45 -6.09 -12.85
C VAL A 108 0.75 -7.01 -12.96
N ASP A 109 0.89 -7.65 -14.11
CA ASP A 109 2.05 -8.46 -14.47
C ASP A 109 2.89 -7.66 -15.49
N TYR A 110 4.01 -7.10 -15.04
CA TYR A 110 4.88 -6.28 -15.88
C TYR A 110 6.35 -6.45 -15.50
N GLY A 111 7.23 -6.55 -16.50
CA GLY A 111 8.68 -6.70 -16.26
C GLY A 111 9.07 -7.98 -15.51
N GLY A 112 8.25 -9.04 -15.58
CA GLY A 112 8.49 -10.29 -14.86
C GLY A 112 8.05 -10.29 -13.38
N HIS A 113 7.36 -9.25 -12.93
CA HIS A 113 6.81 -9.18 -11.58
C HIS A 113 5.30 -9.11 -11.60
N THR A 114 4.69 -9.79 -10.64
CA THR A 114 3.30 -9.58 -10.28
C THR A 114 3.24 -8.57 -9.13
N ARG A 115 2.52 -7.48 -9.35
CA ARG A 115 2.14 -6.51 -8.33
C ARG A 115 0.64 -6.42 -8.24
N ILE A 116 0.12 -6.26 -7.04
CA ILE A 116 -1.29 -5.98 -6.80
C ILE A 116 -1.36 -4.59 -6.23
N TYR A 117 -2.11 -3.74 -6.93
CA TYR A 117 -2.37 -2.37 -6.53
C TYR A 117 -3.79 -2.27 -5.98
N ALA A 118 -3.93 -1.60 -4.84
CA ALA A 118 -5.19 -1.02 -4.41
C ALA A 118 -5.12 0.49 -4.57
N CYS A 119 -6.06 1.07 -5.30
CA CYS A 119 -6.25 2.51 -5.36
C CYS A 119 -7.52 2.88 -4.59
N LEU A 120 -7.41 3.77 -3.61
CA LEU A 120 -8.54 4.15 -2.77
C LEU A 120 -8.70 5.67 -2.62
N TYR A 121 -9.92 6.09 -2.37
CA TYR A 121 -10.26 7.43 -1.92
C TYR A 121 -11.10 7.33 -0.64
N ARG A 122 -10.61 7.94 0.43
CA ARG A 122 -11.38 8.11 1.67
C ARG A 122 -11.98 9.51 1.70
N SER A 123 -13.30 9.60 1.62
CA SER A 123 -14.02 10.87 1.79
C SER A 123 -14.08 11.28 3.26
N TYR A 124 -14.35 12.56 3.56
CA TYR A 124 -14.58 13.09 4.92
C TYR A 124 -15.90 12.62 5.57
N SER A 125 -16.30 11.36 5.38
CA SER A 125 -17.61 10.80 5.76
C SER A 125 -17.73 10.35 7.23
N GLY A 126 -16.89 10.89 8.12
CA GLY A 126 -16.89 10.57 9.56
C GLY A 126 -16.22 9.23 9.91
N ASP A 127 -16.10 8.97 11.22
CA ASP A 127 -15.31 7.85 11.75
C ASP A 127 -15.87 6.47 11.40
N ARG A 128 -17.20 6.31 11.35
CA ARG A 128 -17.84 5.02 11.02
C ARG A 128 -17.48 4.52 9.62
N GLU A 129 -17.51 5.40 8.63
CA GLU A 129 -17.17 5.04 7.24
C GLU A 129 -15.67 4.82 7.09
N THR A 130 -14.84 5.57 7.84
CA THR A 130 -13.41 5.30 7.95
C THR A 130 -13.15 3.89 8.48
N THR A 131 -13.78 3.49 9.59
CA THR A 131 -13.65 2.14 10.14
C THR A 131 -14.10 1.07 9.15
N ARG A 132 -15.26 1.25 8.49
CA ARG A 132 -15.75 0.32 7.46
C ARG A 132 -14.74 0.15 6.32
N LEU A 133 -14.13 1.25 5.86
CA LEU A 133 -13.10 1.20 4.81
C LEU A 133 -11.89 0.38 5.26
N PHE A 134 -11.37 0.61 6.47
CA PHE A 134 -10.20 -0.12 6.96
C PHE A 134 -10.48 -1.58 7.30
N GLU A 135 -11.67 -1.91 7.81
CA GLU A 135 -12.10 -3.30 7.98
C GLU A 135 -12.17 -4.02 6.63
N HIS A 136 -12.71 -3.36 5.60
CA HIS A 136 -12.71 -3.89 4.24
C HIS A 136 -11.29 -4.06 3.69
N LEU A 137 -10.40 -3.07 3.88
CA LEU A 137 -9.00 -3.17 3.47
C LEU A 137 -8.27 -4.33 4.15
N GLN A 138 -8.49 -4.55 5.45
CA GLN A 138 -7.91 -5.68 6.19
C GLN A 138 -8.37 -7.01 5.59
N LEU A 139 -9.69 -7.21 5.51
CA LEU A 139 -10.28 -8.45 4.98
C LEU A 139 -9.84 -8.74 3.54
N THR A 140 -9.74 -7.72 2.70
CA THR A 140 -9.32 -7.87 1.30
C THR A 140 -7.82 -8.09 1.17
N THR A 141 -7.01 -7.42 1.99
CA THR A 141 -5.56 -7.64 2.04
C THR A 141 -5.24 -9.07 2.45
N ASP A 142 -5.91 -9.62 3.48
CA ASP A 142 -5.73 -11.00 3.91
C ASP A 142 -6.01 -12.00 2.77
N ARG A 143 -7.13 -11.82 2.06
CA ARG A 143 -7.50 -12.65 0.90
C ARG A 143 -6.51 -12.54 -0.25
N ILE A 144 -6.00 -11.34 -0.50
CA ILE A 144 -5.02 -11.10 -1.56
C ILE A 144 -3.69 -11.76 -1.23
N ILE A 145 -3.22 -11.66 0.01
CA ILE A 145 -1.99 -12.32 0.47
C ILE A 145 -2.14 -13.84 0.35
N GLU A 146 -3.29 -14.40 0.72
CA GLU A 146 -3.59 -15.83 0.58
C GLU A 146 -3.59 -16.28 -0.89
N GLN A 147 -4.26 -15.51 -1.76
CA GLN A 147 -4.42 -15.88 -3.17
C GLN A 147 -3.14 -15.63 -4.00
N TYR A 148 -2.34 -14.64 -3.65
CA TYR A 148 -1.17 -14.20 -4.40
C TYR A 148 0.07 -14.01 -3.49
N PRO A 149 0.59 -15.09 -2.86
CA PRO A 149 1.63 -15.01 -1.83
C PRO A 149 2.99 -14.48 -2.33
N PHE A 150 3.19 -14.40 -3.64
CA PHE A 150 4.42 -13.91 -4.27
C PHE A 150 4.27 -12.52 -4.90
N ALA A 151 3.05 -11.97 -4.93
CA ALA A 151 2.83 -10.64 -5.49
C ALA A 151 3.33 -9.57 -4.52
N GLU A 152 3.84 -8.46 -5.06
CA GLU A 152 3.99 -7.25 -4.26
C GLU A 152 2.64 -6.64 -3.97
N LEU A 153 2.38 -6.21 -2.75
CA LEU A 153 1.22 -5.38 -2.47
C LEU A 153 1.61 -3.91 -2.39
N VAL A 154 0.93 -3.08 -3.17
CA VAL A 154 1.06 -1.63 -3.16
C VAL A 154 -0.33 -1.02 -2.96
N ILE A 155 -0.50 -0.22 -1.91
CA ILE A 155 -1.76 0.46 -1.62
C ILE A 155 -1.51 1.95 -1.74
N LEU A 156 -2.24 2.62 -2.61
CA LEU A 156 -2.07 4.04 -2.88
C LEU A 156 -3.42 4.74 -2.97
N GLY A 157 -3.44 6.05 -2.78
CA GLY A 157 -4.69 6.79 -2.78
C GLY A 157 -4.66 8.01 -1.88
N ASP A 158 -5.78 8.70 -1.82
CA ASP A 158 -6.01 9.81 -0.90
C ASP A 158 -6.72 9.25 0.33
N PHE A 159 -5.98 9.20 1.42
CA PHE A 159 -6.45 8.65 2.68
C PHE A 159 -7.19 9.70 3.52
N ASN A 160 -7.09 10.99 3.18
CA ASN A 160 -7.58 12.10 4.00
C ASN A 160 -7.35 11.84 5.51
N ALA A 161 -6.13 11.41 5.84
CA ALA A 161 -5.74 10.92 7.14
C ALA A 161 -4.68 11.84 7.75
N HIS A 162 -4.82 12.14 9.03
CA HIS A 162 -3.87 12.98 9.74
C HIS A 162 -3.25 12.20 10.89
N HIS A 163 -1.92 12.15 10.92
CA HIS A 163 -1.17 11.53 12.01
C HIS A 163 0.09 12.36 12.31
N THR A 164 0.28 12.72 13.57
CA THR A 164 1.39 13.60 14.02
C THR A 164 2.76 12.99 13.76
N GLU A 165 2.98 11.77 14.24
CA GLU A 165 4.30 11.11 14.13
C GLU A 165 4.55 10.50 12.75
N TRP A 166 3.55 9.88 12.15
CA TRP A 166 3.69 9.14 10.89
C TRP A 166 3.62 10.04 9.64
N LEU A 167 2.76 11.06 9.63
CA LEU A 167 2.49 11.91 8.45
C LEU A 167 2.86 13.39 8.71
N SER A 168 3.53 13.69 9.82
CA SER A 168 3.90 15.06 10.23
C SER A 168 2.71 16.03 10.25
N SER A 169 1.52 15.52 10.56
CA SER A 169 0.29 16.32 10.64
C SER A 169 0.22 17.13 11.94
N ARG A 170 -0.64 18.16 11.98
CA ARG A 170 -0.90 18.96 13.19
C ARG A 170 -1.63 18.18 14.30
N SER A 171 -2.37 17.16 13.93
CA SER A 171 -3.16 16.32 14.84
C SER A 171 -3.22 14.88 14.32
N THR A 172 -3.68 13.98 15.18
CA THR A 172 -3.96 12.59 14.84
C THR A 172 -5.47 12.32 14.90
N ASP A 173 -6.09 12.07 13.75
CA ASP A 173 -7.53 11.77 13.66
C ASP A 173 -7.81 10.26 13.61
N CYS A 174 -9.09 9.89 13.51
CA CYS A 174 -9.49 8.48 13.40
C CYS A 174 -8.88 7.81 12.16
N ALA A 175 -8.89 8.51 11.01
CA ALA A 175 -8.34 7.99 9.77
C ALA A 175 -6.82 7.76 9.86
N GLY A 176 -6.08 8.68 10.47
CA GLY A 176 -4.65 8.53 10.73
C GLY A 176 -4.33 7.36 11.63
N ARG A 177 -5.09 7.15 12.72
CA ARG A 177 -4.93 5.96 13.58
C ARG A 177 -5.18 4.68 12.81
N CYS A 178 -6.32 4.56 12.13
CA CYS A 178 -6.68 3.36 11.38
C CYS A 178 -5.68 3.07 10.24
N ALA A 179 -5.24 4.10 9.51
CA ALA A 179 -4.25 3.97 8.44
C ALA A 179 -2.88 3.53 8.97
N HIS A 180 -2.43 4.10 10.08
CA HIS A 180 -1.15 3.75 10.68
C HIS A 180 -1.18 2.33 11.28
N GLU A 181 -2.24 1.97 12.02
CA GLU A 181 -2.44 0.61 12.54
C GLU A 181 -2.49 -0.42 11.41
N PHE A 182 -3.18 -0.11 10.32
CA PHE A 182 -3.20 -0.93 9.12
C PHE A 182 -1.81 -1.09 8.51
N ALA A 183 -1.05 0.00 8.36
CA ALA A 183 0.32 -0.05 7.85
C ALA A 183 1.22 -0.96 8.72
N LEU A 184 1.16 -0.80 10.05
CA LEU A 184 1.93 -1.61 11.00
C LEU A 184 1.53 -3.09 10.96
N ALA A 185 0.24 -3.40 10.91
CA ALA A 185 -0.27 -4.77 10.92
C ALA A 185 0.27 -5.61 9.74
N TYR A 186 0.38 -5.00 8.56
CA TYR A 186 0.82 -5.66 7.34
C TYR A 186 2.28 -5.39 6.96
N GLY A 187 3.01 -4.63 7.78
CA GLY A 187 4.41 -4.28 7.53
C GLY A 187 4.60 -3.35 6.32
N PHE A 188 3.65 -2.46 6.06
CA PHE A 188 3.78 -1.47 5.00
C PHE A 188 4.69 -0.32 5.43
N SER A 189 5.57 0.07 4.51
CA SER A 189 6.30 1.34 4.55
C SER A 189 5.55 2.37 3.71
N GLN A 190 5.39 3.57 4.25
CA GLN A 190 4.81 4.73 3.56
C GLN A 190 5.92 5.49 2.84
N LEU A 191 5.87 5.57 1.50
CA LEU A 191 6.97 6.11 0.69
C LEU A 191 6.88 7.61 0.40
N VAL A 192 5.72 8.22 0.63
CA VAL A 192 5.50 9.65 0.34
C VAL A 192 5.80 10.46 1.59
N HIS A 193 6.84 11.29 1.53
CA HIS A 193 7.34 12.08 2.67
C HIS A 193 7.28 13.60 2.44
N SER A 194 6.72 14.04 1.31
CA SER A 194 6.57 15.46 0.97
C SER A 194 5.09 15.82 0.86
N PRO A 195 4.68 17.06 1.16
CA PRO A 195 3.28 17.46 1.07
C PRO A 195 2.70 17.21 -0.31
N THR A 196 1.54 16.56 -0.35
CA THR A 196 0.86 16.17 -1.59
C THR A 196 -0.36 17.03 -1.87
N ARG A 197 -0.96 17.62 -0.85
CA ARG A 197 -1.99 18.65 -1.02
C ARG A 197 -1.41 20.03 -0.75
N ILE A 198 -1.50 20.91 -1.74
CA ILE A 198 -1.13 22.33 -1.63
C ILE A 198 -2.44 23.13 -1.72
N PRO A 199 -2.97 23.60 -0.59
CA PRO A 199 -4.30 24.21 -0.56
C PRO A 199 -4.34 25.52 -1.35
N ASP A 200 -5.46 25.74 -2.03
CA ASP A 200 -5.82 26.93 -2.81
C ASP A 200 -6.45 28.05 -1.95
N ILE A 201 -6.60 27.83 -0.63
CA ILE A 201 -7.23 28.74 0.32
C ILE A 201 -6.17 29.36 1.25
N GLU A 202 -6.21 30.69 1.37
CA GLU A 202 -5.38 31.43 2.34
C GLU A 202 -5.62 30.90 3.77
N ASN A 203 -4.54 30.58 4.49
CA ASN A 203 -4.48 30.01 5.86
C ASN A 203 -4.53 28.49 5.98
N HIS A 204 -4.75 27.75 4.90
CA HIS A 204 -4.57 26.30 4.93
C HIS A 204 -3.09 25.96 4.75
N THR A 205 -2.62 24.89 5.41
CA THR A 205 -1.24 24.40 5.27
C THR A 205 -1.18 23.15 4.42
N SER A 206 -0.07 23.00 3.71
CA SER A 206 0.22 21.80 2.92
C SER A 206 0.26 20.56 3.81
N SER A 207 -0.26 19.44 3.31
CA SER A 207 -0.35 18.18 4.06
C SER A 207 -0.03 16.97 3.18
N ILE A 208 0.39 15.88 3.83
CA ILE A 208 0.56 14.56 3.21
C ILE A 208 -0.74 13.80 3.42
N LEU A 209 -1.61 13.78 2.40
CA LEU A 209 -2.90 13.06 2.44
C LEU A 209 -2.89 11.85 1.51
N ASP A 210 -2.20 12.01 0.39
CA ASP A 210 -1.98 10.95 -0.57
C ASP A 210 -0.81 10.05 -0.14
N LEU A 211 -1.12 8.76 0.06
CA LEU A 211 -0.18 7.77 0.56
C LEU A 211 0.17 6.74 -0.52
N LEU A 212 1.35 6.14 -0.39
CA LEU A 212 1.79 4.98 -1.16
C LEU A 212 2.51 4.03 -0.21
N LEU A 213 1.79 2.97 0.14
CA LEU A 213 2.17 1.93 1.07
C LEU A 213 2.67 0.71 0.30
N THR A 214 3.83 0.17 0.67
CA THR A 214 4.35 -1.09 0.10
C THR A 214 5.09 -1.92 1.14
N GLN A 215 5.06 -3.25 1.00
CA GLN A 215 5.86 -4.17 1.82
C GLN A 215 7.33 -4.20 1.40
N ARG A 216 7.63 -3.75 0.17
CA ARG A 216 8.97 -3.80 -0.42
C ARG A 216 9.39 -2.39 -0.86
N PRO A 217 9.80 -1.51 0.09
CA PRO A 217 10.16 -0.13 -0.21
C PRO A 217 11.42 0.00 -1.07
N ASP A 218 12.28 -1.03 -1.06
CA ASP A 218 13.58 -0.97 -1.70
C ASP A 218 13.51 -0.77 -3.22
N GLY A 219 14.28 0.20 -3.71
CA GLY A 219 14.40 0.48 -5.14
C GLY A 219 13.28 1.34 -5.72
N TYR A 220 12.29 1.73 -4.92
CA TYR A 220 11.32 2.75 -5.32
C TYR A 220 11.97 4.13 -5.35
N SER A 221 11.61 4.91 -6.36
CA SER A 221 11.90 6.35 -6.41
C SER A 221 10.59 7.12 -6.53
N ILE A 222 10.36 8.05 -5.61
CA ILE A 222 9.15 8.86 -5.53
C ILE A 222 9.50 10.31 -5.83
N SER A 223 8.75 10.95 -6.71
CA SER A 223 8.72 12.40 -6.87
C SER A 223 7.30 12.94 -6.71
N VAL A 224 7.19 14.11 -6.11
CA VAL A 224 5.93 14.86 -6.00
C VAL A 224 6.05 16.03 -6.97
N ASP A 225 5.28 15.96 -8.05
CA ASP A 225 5.29 16.89 -9.17
C ASP A 225 4.07 17.82 -9.10
N ALA A 226 4.04 18.82 -9.99
CA ALA A 226 2.91 19.73 -10.11
C ALA A 226 1.56 18.98 -10.32
N PRO A 227 0.44 19.52 -9.83
CA PRO A 227 -0.87 18.92 -9.99
C PRO A 227 -1.27 18.78 -11.46
N LEU A 228 -2.15 17.82 -11.74
CA LEU A 228 -2.78 17.72 -13.05
C LEU A 228 -3.95 18.70 -13.12
N GLY A 229 -3.84 19.66 -14.04
CA GLY A 229 -4.87 20.67 -14.26
C GLY A 229 -5.00 21.63 -13.08
N SER A 230 -6.21 21.79 -12.55
CA SER A 230 -6.52 22.70 -11.45
C SER A 230 -6.69 22.00 -10.09
N SER A 231 -6.20 20.78 -9.92
CA SER A 231 -6.25 20.09 -8.63
C SER A 231 -5.35 20.79 -7.59
N ASP A 232 -5.76 20.79 -6.33
CA ASP A 232 -4.91 21.15 -5.18
C ASP A 232 -4.02 19.99 -4.72
N HIS A 233 -4.13 18.82 -5.36
CA HIS A 233 -3.28 17.67 -5.10
C HIS A 233 -2.22 17.48 -6.20
N CYS A 234 -0.97 17.41 -5.76
CA CYS A 234 0.20 17.13 -6.56
C CYS A 234 0.14 15.74 -7.21
N LEU A 235 0.82 15.59 -8.34
CA LEU A 235 1.02 14.30 -8.98
C LEU A 235 2.15 13.54 -8.26
N ILE A 236 1.88 12.33 -7.80
CA ILE A 236 2.90 11.43 -7.26
C ILE A 236 3.39 10.55 -8.38
N ARG A 237 4.63 10.76 -8.83
CA ARG A 237 5.30 9.86 -9.78
C ARG A 237 6.14 8.86 -9.01
N THR A 238 5.93 7.59 -9.34
CA THR A 238 6.63 6.47 -8.73
C THR A 238 7.35 5.66 -9.80
N LEU A 239 8.67 5.50 -9.65
CA LEU A 239 9.44 4.53 -10.43
C LEU A 239 9.59 3.28 -9.58
N ALA A 240 8.76 2.28 -9.85
CA ALA A 240 8.83 0.98 -9.20
C ALA A 240 9.92 0.12 -9.87
N PRO A 241 10.76 -0.59 -9.11
CA PRO A 241 11.85 -1.38 -9.69
C PRO A 241 11.32 -2.61 -10.44
N CYS A 242 11.76 -2.85 -11.68
CA CYS A 242 11.67 -4.18 -12.31
C CYS A 242 13.02 -4.87 -12.13
N ALA A 243 13.16 -5.65 -11.09
CA ALA A 243 14.39 -6.41 -10.86
C ALA A 243 14.21 -7.85 -11.32
N ARG A 244 15.15 -8.42 -12.07
CA ARG A 244 15.30 -9.89 -12.10
C ARG A 244 15.77 -10.37 -10.72
N GLN A 245 14.92 -10.27 -9.71
CA GLN A 245 15.09 -10.98 -8.47
C GLN A 245 14.54 -12.37 -8.75
N ASN A 246 15.42 -13.36 -8.71
CA ASN A 246 14.97 -14.72 -8.46
C ASN A 246 13.99 -14.62 -7.30
N PRO A 247 12.78 -15.22 -7.39
CA PRO A 247 11.86 -15.20 -6.26
C PRO A 247 12.68 -15.61 -5.03
N PRO A 248 12.69 -14.80 -3.96
CA PRO A 248 13.38 -15.22 -2.75
C PRO A 248 12.88 -16.62 -2.43
N ARG A 249 13.80 -17.58 -2.32
CA ARG A 249 13.45 -18.90 -1.79
C ARG A 249 12.74 -18.63 -0.47
N PRO A 250 11.54 -19.17 -0.24
CA PRO A 250 10.81 -18.92 0.99
C PRO A 250 11.64 -19.48 2.13
N THR A 251 12.30 -18.62 2.90
CA THR A 251 13.10 -19.05 4.05
C THR A 251 12.60 -18.51 5.37
N ASN A 252 11.62 -17.61 5.41
CA ASN A 252 11.07 -17.13 6.68
C ASN A 252 9.54 -17.12 6.65
N LEU A 253 8.92 -18.07 7.35
CA LEU A 253 7.50 -18.01 7.70
C LEU A 253 7.35 -17.08 8.92
N ARG A 254 6.70 -15.93 8.76
CA ARG A 254 6.17 -15.09 9.85
C ARG A 254 4.94 -15.77 10.44
N ARG A 255 4.93 -16.00 11.75
CA ARG A 255 3.71 -16.37 12.44
C ARG A 255 2.83 -15.13 12.66
N MET A 256 1.60 -15.15 12.17
CA MET A 256 0.57 -14.13 12.40
C MET A 256 -0.42 -14.64 13.45
N TRP A 257 -0.62 -13.87 14.51
CA TRP A 257 -1.48 -14.21 15.64
C TRP A 257 -2.87 -13.56 15.48
N GLN A 258 -3.93 -14.33 15.66
CA GLN A 258 -5.33 -13.87 15.55
C GLN A 258 -5.88 -13.51 16.94
N TYR A 259 -5.45 -12.37 17.49
CA TYR A 259 -5.80 -11.95 18.84
C TYR A 259 -7.31 -11.79 19.11
N LYS A 260 -8.12 -11.49 18.07
CA LYS A 260 -9.58 -11.40 18.18
C LYS A 260 -10.26 -12.74 18.48
N SER A 261 -9.57 -13.86 18.23
CA SER A 261 -10.07 -15.23 18.41
C SER A 261 -9.33 -15.98 19.51
N ALA A 262 -8.57 -15.28 20.35
CA ALA A 262 -7.80 -15.88 21.43
C ALA A 262 -8.68 -16.32 22.61
N ASP A 263 -8.32 -17.46 23.21
CA ASP A 263 -8.83 -17.90 24.51
C ASP A 263 -8.06 -17.23 25.64
N TRP A 264 -8.52 -16.04 26.03
CA TRP A 264 -7.85 -15.22 27.04
C TRP A 264 -7.92 -15.79 28.46
N ASP A 265 -8.98 -16.54 28.78
CA ASP A 265 -9.15 -17.09 30.12
C ASP A 265 -8.25 -18.33 30.30
N GLY A 266 -8.19 -19.21 29.31
CA GLY A 266 -7.24 -20.33 29.30
C GLY A 266 -5.78 -19.88 29.36
N LEU A 267 -5.41 -18.84 28.60
CA LEU A 267 -4.06 -18.27 28.64
C LEU A 267 -3.70 -17.71 30.04
N ARG A 268 -4.66 -17.04 30.70
CA ARG A 268 -4.46 -16.49 32.03
C ARG A 268 -4.26 -17.59 33.07
N GLU A 269 -5.05 -18.65 33.00
CA GLU A 269 -4.93 -19.81 33.88
C GLU A 269 -3.59 -20.56 33.69
N TYR A 270 -3.16 -20.71 32.43
CA TYR A 270 -1.87 -21.28 32.09
C TYR A 270 -0.71 -20.50 32.73
N TYR A 271 -0.66 -19.17 32.58
CA TYR A 271 0.41 -18.38 33.18
C TYR A 271 0.33 -18.31 34.71
N ALA A 272 -0.86 -18.34 35.29
CA ALA A 272 -1.02 -18.36 36.74
C ALA A 272 -0.50 -19.66 37.37
N SER A 273 -0.60 -20.78 36.65
CA SER A 273 -0.15 -22.10 37.10
C SER A 273 1.29 -22.44 36.68
N TYR A 274 1.91 -21.64 35.80
CA TYR A 274 3.25 -21.90 35.30
C TYR A 274 4.33 -21.72 36.39
N PRO A 275 5.28 -22.67 36.55
CA PRO A 275 6.30 -22.60 37.61
C PRO A 275 7.46 -21.67 37.24
N TRP A 276 7.18 -20.37 37.16
CA TRP A 276 8.11 -19.32 36.71
C TRP A 276 9.44 -19.32 37.45
N ARG A 277 9.42 -19.45 38.78
CA ARG A 277 10.64 -19.37 39.59
C ARG A 277 11.60 -20.51 39.29
N GLN A 278 11.06 -21.71 39.14
CA GLN A 278 11.83 -22.93 38.94
C GLN A 278 12.32 -23.09 37.50
N LEU A 279 11.57 -22.58 36.51
CA LEU A 279 11.89 -22.77 35.10
C LEU A 279 12.52 -21.54 34.43
N CYS A 280 12.12 -20.33 34.81
CA CYS A 280 12.58 -19.10 34.16
C CYS A 280 13.67 -18.36 34.93
N PHE A 281 13.83 -18.64 36.23
CA PHE A 281 14.78 -17.95 37.12
C PHE A 281 15.71 -18.91 37.85
N ALA A 282 16.02 -20.05 37.22
CA ALA A 282 16.92 -21.06 37.77
C ALA A 282 18.41 -20.72 37.59
N SER A 283 18.73 -19.78 36.69
CA SER A 283 20.10 -19.34 36.39
C SER A 283 20.39 -17.99 37.02
N GLU A 284 21.66 -17.70 37.32
CA GLU A 284 22.12 -16.35 37.69
C GLU A 284 22.40 -15.47 36.46
N ASP A 285 22.43 -16.05 35.27
CA ASP A 285 22.60 -15.34 34.01
C ASP A 285 21.28 -14.72 33.52
N SER A 286 21.29 -13.40 33.31
CA SER A 286 20.09 -12.64 32.92
C SER A 286 19.61 -13.01 31.52
N ASP A 287 20.52 -13.31 30.58
CA ASP A 287 20.16 -13.62 29.21
C ASP A 287 19.45 -14.99 29.12
N THR A 288 19.97 -15.97 29.87
CA THR A 288 19.33 -17.28 30.03
C THR A 288 17.93 -17.15 30.65
N CYS A 289 17.75 -16.31 31.66
CA CYS A 289 16.44 -16.09 32.28
C CYS A 289 15.46 -15.42 31.31
N ALA A 290 15.91 -14.41 30.57
CA ALA A 290 15.09 -13.71 29.57
C ALA A 290 14.64 -14.64 28.44
N ALA A 291 15.52 -15.54 27.98
CA ALA A 291 15.17 -16.57 27.00
C ALA A 291 14.09 -17.52 27.53
N ALA A 292 14.26 -18.04 28.75
CA ALA A 292 13.29 -18.95 29.36
C ALA A 292 11.91 -18.30 29.60
N VAL A 293 11.87 -17.02 30.00
CA VAL A 293 10.61 -16.26 30.09
C VAL A 293 9.97 -16.12 28.71
N SER A 294 10.76 -15.78 27.69
CA SER A 294 10.26 -15.61 26.32
C SER A 294 9.67 -16.91 25.76
N GLU A 295 10.32 -18.05 26.00
CA GLU A 295 9.83 -19.37 25.62
C GLU A 295 8.51 -19.72 26.33
N ALA A 296 8.42 -19.47 27.64
CA ALA A 296 7.20 -19.73 28.41
C ALA A 296 6.00 -18.91 27.91
N ILE A 297 6.23 -17.63 27.56
CA ILE A 297 5.22 -16.75 26.97
C ILE A 297 4.81 -17.24 25.58
N LEU A 298 5.78 -17.55 24.72
CA LEU A 298 5.47 -18.03 23.37
C LEU A 298 4.70 -19.36 23.40
N ALA A 299 5.05 -20.28 24.30
CA ALA A 299 4.33 -21.53 24.50
C ALA A 299 2.87 -21.29 24.92
N GLY A 300 2.62 -20.34 25.84
CA GLY A 300 1.26 -19.94 26.19
C GLY A 300 0.51 -19.40 24.96
N MET A 301 1.12 -18.46 24.24
CA MET A 301 0.51 -17.91 23.02
C MET A 301 0.19 -18.97 21.97
N GLU A 302 1.09 -19.94 21.72
CA GLU A 302 0.89 -21.03 20.75
C GLU A 302 -0.34 -21.89 21.05
N ASN A 303 -0.64 -22.13 22.32
CA ASN A 303 -1.74 -23.00 22.73
C ASN A 303 -3.09 -22.29 22.78
N PHE A 304 -3.11 -20.99 23.08
CA PHE A 304 -4.36 -20.25 23.35
C PHE A 304 -4.68 -19.15 22.34
N ILE A 305 -3.76 -18.81 21.44
CA ILE A 305 -3.98 -17.82 20.37
C ILE A 305 -3.86 -18.51 19.01
N PRO A 306 -4.96 -18.62 18.25
CA PRO A 306 -4.91 -19.13 16.89
C PRO A 306 -3.90 -18.37 16.05
N ASN A 307 -3.08 -19.08 15.28
CA ASN A 307 -2.04 -18.50 14.47
C ASN A 307 -1.93 -19.16 13.10
N SER A 308 -1.46 -18.38 12.12
CA SER A 308 -1.16 -18.85 10.78
C SER A 308 0.29 -18.52 10.42
N LEU A 309 0.92 -19.36 9.60
CA LEU A 309 2.24 -19.09 9.05
C LEU A 309 2.06 -18.35 7.72
N ILE A 310 2.61 -17.15 7.64
CA ILE A 310 2.55 -16.25 6.49
C ILE A 310 3.99 -16.00 6.05
N ASN A 311 4.28 -15.99 4.76
CA ASN A 311 5.65 -15.72 4.32
C ASN A 311 6.09 -14.29 4.70
N HIS A 312 7.18 -14.16 5.46
CA HIS A 312 7.90 -12.91 5.67
C HIS A 312 8.93 -12.76 4.55
N ASN A 313 8.81 -11.76 3.69
CA ASN A 313 9.92 -11.36 2.82
C ASN A 313 10.27 -9.91 3.13
N CYS A 314 11.48 -9.71 3.68
CA CYS A 314 12.17 -8.43 3.66
C CYS A 314 12.47 -8.02 2.21
#